data_AF-A0A3N5V8A4-F1
#
_entry.id   AF-A0A3N5V8A4-F1
#
_cell.length_a   1.000
_cell.length_b   1.000
_cell.length_c   1.000
_cell.angle_alpha   90.00
_cell.angle_beta   90.00
_cell.angle_gamma   90.00
#
_symmetry.space_group_name_H-M   'P 1'
#
loop_
_entity.id
_entity.type
_entity.pdbx_description
1 polymer ?
#
loop_
_entity_poly.entity_id
_entity_poly.type
_entity_poly.pdbx_seq_one_letter_code
_entity_poly.pdbx_strand_id
1 'polypeptide(L)'
;MSNSHVHAARQWRRYVPQVLVAITVTALLAWIAAGIWWDTPRAWATLLTDFLFLSSLSAGLVVWPAIVLVSRGNWMGSTQRTALAGVVLLPVCVLMLLVLILGARYWAPWLGHSLPNSWWLDARFLFPRDVIALMAFSGLAWWFARDMKRGRQPRKLAA
;
A
#
# COMPACT_ATOMS: atom_id res chain seq x y z
N MET A 1 17.97 12.55 -38.14
CA MET A 1 16.94 13.05 -37.20
C MET A 1 17.28 12.56 -35.80
N SER A 2 17.22 13.46 -34.82
CA SER A 2 18.07 13.55 -33.62
C SER A 2 17.75 12.56 -32.49
N ASN A 3 18.78 11.93 -31.94
CA ASN A 3 18.76 11.06 -30.74
C ASN A 3 18.45 11.79 -29.42
N SER A 4 18.24 13.12 -29.43
CA SER A 4 18.04 13.95 -28.23
C SER A 4 16.82 13.56 -27.38
N HIS A 5 15.72 13.12 -28.00
CA HIS A 5 14.50 12.73 -27.27
C HIS A 5 14.69 11.47 -26.41
N VAL A 6 15.58 10.56 -26.84
CA VAL A 6 15.83 9.28 -26.15
C VAL A 6 16.65 9.51 -24.88
N HIS A 7 17.61 10.45 -24.91
CA HIS A 7 18.41 10.82 -23.73
C HIS A 7 17.57 11.53 -22.66
N ALA A 8 16.69 12.45 -23.06
CA ALA A 8 15.78 13.14 -22.14
C ALA A 8 14.83 12.17 -21.42
N ALA A 9 14.23 11.22 -22.15
CA ALA A 9 13.33 10.20 -21.59
C ALA A 9 14.05 9.25 -20.62
N ARG A 10 15.32 8.92 -20.89
CA ARG A 10 16.13 8.04 -20.04
C ARG A 10 16.61 8.75 -18.77
N GLN A 11 16.93 10.03 -18.87
CA GLN A 11 17.34 10.89 -17.76
C GLN A 11 16.20 11.05 -16.74
N TRP A 12 14.97 11.35 -17.19
CA TRP A 12 13.82 11.55 -16.31
C TRP A 12 13.50 10.32 -15.46
N ARG A 13 13.59 9.11 -16.05
CA ARG A 13 13.39 7.84 -15.33
C ARG A 13 14.36 7.62 -14.17
N ARG A 14 15.54 8.24 -14.18
CA ARG A 14 16.54 8.10 -13.10
C ARG A 14 16.20 8.98 -11.90
N TYR A 15 15.68 10.19 -12.14
CA TYR A 15 15.40 11.17 -11.08
C TYR A 15 14.04 10.98 -10.39
N VAL A 16 13.03 10.46 -11.10
CA VAL A 16 11.70 10.20 -10.52
C VAL A 16 11.75 9.42 -9.20
N PRO A 17 12.41 8.25 -9.08
CA PRO A 17 12.43 7.54 -7.81
C PRO A 17 13.12 8.33 -6.70
N GLN A 18 14.14 9.14 -7.03
CA GLN A 18 14.86 9.95 -6.04
C GLN A 18 13.96 11.08 -5.50
N VAL A 19 13.22 11.74 -6.39
CA VAL A 19 12.26 12.78 -6.00
C VAL A 19 11.13 12.19 -5.15
N LEU A 20 10.60 11.02 -5.53
CA LEU A 20 9.56 10.34 -4.74
C LEU A 20 10.08 9.94 -3.35
N VAL A 21 11.29 9.39 -3.26
CA VAL A 21 11.93 9.07 -1.97
C VAL A 21 12.12 10.34 -1.13
N ALA A 22 12.60 11.44 -1.73
CA ALA A 22 12.77 12.70 -1.02
C ALA A 22 11.44 13.24 -0.47
N ILE A 23 10.36 13.18 -1.26
CA ILE A 23 9.01 13.56 -0.81
C ILE A 23 8.56 12.67 0.34
N THR A 24 8.68 11.35 0.22
CA THR A 24 8.27 10.40 1.27
C THR A 24 9.06 10.61 2.56
N VAL A 25 10.38 10.80 2.48
CA VAL A 25 11.22 11.07 3.65
C VAL A 25 10.83 12.39 4.30
N THR A 26 10.60 13.44 3.50
CA THR A 26 10.18 14.75 4.01
C THR A 26 8.82 14.65 4.71
N ALA A 27 7.86 13.95 4.11
CA ALA A 27 6.55 13.72 4.72
C ALA A 27 6.64 12.93 6.02
N LEU A 28 7.49 11.90 6.07
CA LEU A 28 7.73 11.11 7.28
C LEU A 28 8.36 11.96 8.40
N LEU A 29 9.37 12.77 8.08
CA LEU A 29 10.00 13.68 9.04
C LEU A 29 9.02 14.74 9.54
N ALA A 30 8.20 15.31 8.65
CA ALA A 30 7.17 16.26 9.02
C ALA A 30 6.11 15.64 9.94
N TRP A 31 5.71 14.39 9.67
CA TRP A 31 4.80 13.65 10.53
C TRP A 31 5.39 13.37 11.93
N ILE A 32 6.66 12.95 12.01
CA ILE A 32 7.37 12.77 13.28
C ILE A 32 7.44 14.09 14.06
N ALA A 33 7.84 15.17 13.39
CA ALA A 33 7.91 16.50 13.98
C ALA A 33 6.54 16.97 14.53
N ALA A 34 5.46 16.77 13.76
CA ALA A 34 4.11 17.10 14.18
C ALA A 34 3.66 16.29 15.41
N GLY A 35 4.03 15.01 15.48
CA GLY A 35 3.72 14.13 16.61
C GLY A 35 4.43 14.52 17.91
N ILE A 36 5.63 15.11 17.83
CA ILE A 36 6.44 15.52 18.99
C ILE A 36 6.12 16.96 19.43
N TRP A 37 6.00 17.90 18.50
CA TRP A 37 5.99 19.34 18.82
C TRP A 37 4.63 20.03 18.68
N TRP A 38 3.65 19.42 18.03
CA TRP A 38 2.41 20.12 17.67
C TRP A 38 1.16 19.50 18.27
N ASP A 39 0.54 18.57 17.56
CA ASP A 39 -0.74 17.97 17.92
C ASP A 39 -0.64 16.47 17.68
N THR A 40 -0.31 15.75 18.76
CA THR A 40 -0.11 14.30 18.72
C THR A 40 -1.36 13.57 18.22
N PRO A 41 -2.59 13.80 18.74
CA PRO A 41 -3.81 13.22 18.17
C PRO A 41 -3.97 13.43 16.67
N ARG A 42 -3.75 14.66 16.18
CA ARG A 42 -3.87 14.96 14.75
C ARG A 42 -2.81 14.26 13.90
N ALA A 43 -1.60 14.11 14.40
CA ALA A 43 -0.57 13.33 13.72
C ALA A 43 -1.00 11.86 13.55
N TRP A 44 -1.56 11.23 14.59
CA TRP A 44 -2.09 9.85 14.50
C TRP A 44 -3.28 9.72 13.54
N ALA A 45 -4.20 10.69 13.54
CA ALA A 45 -5.33 10.72 12.60
C ALA A 45 -4.86 10.85 11.13
N THR A 46 -3.78 11.61 10.90
CA THR A 46 -3.15 11.72 9.57
C THR A 46 -2.57 10.39 9.13
N LEU A 47 -1.83 9.70 10.00
CA LEU A 47 -1.30 8.36 9.69
C LEU A 47 -2.41 7.35 9.40
N LEU A 48 -3.53 7.41 10.14
CA LEU A 48 -4.69 6.56 9.92
C LEU A 48 -5.29 6.80 8.53
N THR A 49 -5.42 8.06 8.12
CA THR A 49 -5.93 8.44 6.80
C THR A 49 -5.01 7.95 5.68
N ASP A 50 -3.70 8.14 5.83
CA ASP A 50 -2.71 7.65 4.86
C ASP A 50 -2.74 6.12 4.75
N PHE A 51 -2.88 5.43 5.88
CA PHE A 51 -3.03 3.97 5.91
C PHE A 51 -4.29 3.53 5.15
N LEU A 52 -5.44 4.13 5.42
CA LEU A 52 -6.70 3.79 4.74
C LEU A 52 -6.62 4.05 3.23
N PHE A 53 -6.02 5.18 2.85
CA PHE A 53 -5.81 5.55 1.45
C PHE A 53 -4.89 4.54 0.74
N LEU A 54 -3.69 4.32 1.27
CA LEU A 54 -2.67 3.48 0.64
C LEU A 54 -3.09 2.00 0.61
N SER A 55 -3.69 1.50 1.68
CA SER A 55 -4.16 0.10 1.74
C SER A 55 -5.27 -0.16 0.72
N SER A 56 -6.26 0.74 0.64
CA SER A 56 -7.37 0.63 -0.32
C SER A 56 -6.88 0.77 -1.76
N LEU A 57 -6.00 1.75 -2.02
CA LEU A 57 -5.38 1.95 -3.34
C LEU A 57 -4.61 0.70 -3.77
N SER A 58 -3.76 0.18 -2.89
CA SER A 58 -2.96 -1.00 -3.17
C SER A 58 -3.81 -2.25 -3.38
N ALA A 59 -4.86 -2.44 -2.57
CA ALA A 59 -5.79 -3.55 -2.72
C ALA A 59 -6.52 -3.47 -4.08
N GLY A 60 -7.07 -2.31 -4.44
CA GLY A 60 -7.75 -2.11 -5.71
C GLY A 60 -6.83 -2.35 -6.92
N LEU A 61 -5.60 -1.84 -6.88
CA LEU A 61 -4.60 -2.04 -7.94
C LEU A 61 -4.25 -3.51 -8.17
N VAL A 62 -4.21 -4.35 -7.14
CA VAL A 62 -3.88 -5.78 -7.29
C VAL A 62 -5.10 -6.65 -7.59
N VAL A 63 -6.25 -6.34 -6.99
CA VAL A 63 -7.50 -7.08 -7.20
C VAL A 63 -8.03 -6.88 -8.62
N TRP A 64 -7.86 -5.70 -9.21
CA TRP A 64 -8.36 -5.41 -10.55
C TRP A 64 -7.83 -6.37 -11.64
N PRO A 65 -6.51 -6.61 -11.78
CA PRO A 65 -5.99 -7.67 -12.65
C PRO A 65 -6.56 -9.07 -12.38
N ALA A 66 -6.85 -9.41 -11.11
CA ALA A 66 -7.42 -10.70 -10.76
C ALA A 66 -8.86 -10.83 -11.27
N ILE A 67 -9.67 -9.77 -11.16
CA ILE A 67 -11.02 -9.70 -11.72
C ILE A 67 -10.98 -9.90 -13.24
N VAL A 68 -10.08 -9.19 -13.93
CA VAL A 68 -9.92 -9.32 -15.40
C VAL A 68 -9.55 -10.75 -15.79
N LEU A 69 -8.66 -11.40 -15.03
CA LEU A 69 -8.28 -12.79 -15.29
C LEU A 69 -9.47 -13.74 -15.15
N VAL A 70 -10.20 -13.64 -14.04
CA VAL A 70 -11.36 -14.51 -13.74
C VAL A 70 -12.46 -14.32 -14.77
N SER A 71 -12.67 -13.09 -15.23
CA SER A 71 -13.63 -12.77 -16.30
C SER A 71 -13.16 -13.16 -17.71
N ARG A 72 -11.98 -13.77 -17.85
CA ARG A 72 -11.33 -14.07 -19.14
C ARG A 72 -11.14 -12.83 -20.03
N GLY A 73 -10.99 -11.66 -19.43
CA GLY A 73 -10.73 -10.40 -20.13
C GLY A 73 -9.26 -10.30 -20.58
N ASN A 74 -9.03 -9.63 -21.71
CA ASN A 74 -7.69 -9.40 -22.27
C ASN A 74 -7.37 -7.91 -22.51
N TRP A 75 -8.27 -7.01 -22.13
CA TRP A 75 -8.20 -5.57 -22.44
C TRP A 75 -7.24 -4.77 -21.55
N MET A 76 -6.69 -5.36 -20.49
CA MET A 76 -5.83 -4.65 -19.54
C MET A 76 -4.42 -4.32 -20.10
N GLY A 77 -3.93 -5.13 -21.05
CA GLY A 77 -2.70 -4.88 -21.79
C GLY A 77 -1.49 -4.48 -20.92
N SER A 78 -0.92 -3.30 -21.21
CA SER A 78 0.24 -2.73 -20.52
C SER A 78 -0.09 -2.23 -19.10
N THR A 79 -1.33 -1.77 -18.86
CA THR A 79 -1.76 -1.21 -17.57
C THR A 79 -1.75 -2.25 -16.44
N GLN A 80 -1.90 -3.54 -16.77
CA GLN A 80 -1.77 -4.64 -15.80
C GLN A 80 -0.43 -4.63 -15.08
N ARG A 81 0.67 -4.27 -15.76
CA ARG A 81 1.99 -4.24 -15.13
C ARG A 81 2.08 -3.13 -14.09
N THR A 82 1.50 -1.97 -14.40
CA THR A 82 1.43 -0.82 -13.49
C THR A 82 0.54 -1.15 -12.29
N ALA A 83 -0.61 -1.76 -12.52
CA ALA A 83 -1.53 -2.19 -11.47
C ALA A 83 -0.88 -3.21 -10.51
N LEU A 84 -0.24 -4.25 -11.05
CA LEU A 84 0.49 -5.25 -10.25
C LEU A 84 1.71 -4.68 -9.51
N ALA A 85 2.24 -3.52 -9.88
CA ALA A 85 3.29 -2.86 -9.12
C ALA A 85 2.78 -2.33 -7.77
N GLY A 86 1.47 -2.07 -7.65
CA GLY A 86 0.83 -1.65 -6.40
C GLY A 86 1.08 -2.62 -5.24
N VAL A 87 1.31 -3.91 -5.50
CA VAL A 87 1.59 -4.93 -4.48
C VAL A 87 2.76 -4.59 -3.54
N VAL A 88 3.70 -3.73 -3.99
CA VAL A 88 4.83 -3.26 -3.19
C VAL A 88 4.40 -2.38 -2.02
N LEU A 89 3.22 -1.77 -2.09
CA LEU A 89 2.66 -0.94 -1.01
C LEU A 89 2.05 -1.76 0.12
N LEU A 90 1.66 -3.03 -0.10
CA LEU A 90 0.99 -3.83 0.94
C LEU A 90 1.89 -4.09 2.17
N PRO A 91 3.17 -4.47 2.04
CA PRO A 91 4.06 -4.57 3.19
C PRO A 91 4.23 -3.24 3.94
N VAL A 92 4.21 -2.11 3.23
CA VAL A 92 4.25 -0.77 3.85
C VAL A 92 2.99 -0.52 4.66
N CYS A 93 1.81 -0.91 4.14
CA CYS A 93 0.54 -0.80 4.86
C CYS A 93 0.52 -1.68 6.12
N VAL A 94 1.12 -2.87 6.09
CA VAL A 94 1.30 -3.71 7.28
C VAL A 94 2.13 -2.98 8.33
N LEU A 95 3.25 -2.37 7.94
CA LEU A 95 4.08 -1.59 8.86
C LEU A 95 3.32 -0.38 9.43
N MET A 96 2.57 0.35 8.59
CA MET A 96 1.74 1.47 9.05
C MET A 96 0.69 1.03 10.06
N LEU A 97 0.03 -0.12 9.85
CA LEU A 97 -0.93 -0.67 10.81
C LEU A 97 -0.27 -1.03 12.13
N LEU A 98 0.92 -1.64 12.10
CA LEU A 98 1.69 -1.93 13.31
C LEU A 98 2.05 -0.65 14.09
N VAL A 99 2.45 0.41 13.38
CA VAL A 99 2.71 1.72 14.00
C VAL A 99 1.43 2.32 14.58
N LEU A 100 0.30 2.25 13.86
CA LEU A 100 -1.01 2.74 14.34
C LEU A 100 -1.47 2.04 15.62
N ILE A 101 -1.18 0.74 15.77
CA ILE A 101 -1.51 -0.01 16.99
C ILE A 101 -0.77 0.58 18.21
N LEU A 102 0.47 1.04 18.05
CA LEU A 102 1.22 1.69 19.14
C LEU A 102 0.57 3.02 19.58
N GLY A 103 -0.06 3.72 18.65
CA GLY A 103 -0.77 4.98 18.88
C GLY A 103 -2.27 4.85 19.12
N ALA A 104 -2.78 3.63 19.36
CA ALA A 104 -4.22 3.34 19.39
C ALA A 104 -5.04 4.30 20.27
N ARG A 105 -4.51 4.67 21.45
CA ARG A 105 -5.16 5.60 22.38
C ARG A 105 -5.48 6.99 21.80
N TYR A 106 -4.78 7.41 20.74
CA TYR A 106 -4.93 8.75 20.16
C TYR A 106 -5.99 8.83 19.06
N TRP A 107 -6.34 7.70 18.44
CA TRP A 107 -7.27 7.66 17.30
C TRP A 107 -8.47 6.76 17.52
N ALA A 108 -8.42 5.85 18.50
CA ALA A 108 -9.52 4.96 18.86
C ALA A 108 -10.23 5.43 20.15
N PRO A 109 -11.19 6.37 20.06
CA PRO A 109 -11.85 6.96 21.24
C PRO A 109 -12.68 5.96 22.04
N TRP A 110 -12.97 4.78 21.49
CA TRP A 110 -13.73 3.73 22.16
C TRP A 110 -12.90 2.85 23.10
N LEU A 111 -11.57 2.97 23.07
CA LEU A 111 -10.70 2.21 23.97
C LEU A 111 -10.93 2.61 25.42
N GLY A 112 -11.24 1.61 26.26
CA GLY A 112 -11.53 1.82 27.68
C GLY A 112 -12.99 2.13 28.03
N HIS A 113 -13.87 2.23 27.03
CA HIS A 113 -15.31 2.39 27.25
C HIS A 113 -16.08 1.07 27.11
N SER A 114 -17.09 0.84 27.96
CA SER A 114 -17.98 -0.32 27.85
C SER A 114 -19.00 -0.10 26.75
N LEU A 115 -18.92 -0.89 25.68
CA LEU A 115 -19.86 -0.83 24.55
C LEU A 115 -20.81 -2.03 24.58
N PRO A 116 -22.07 -1.90 24.10
CA PRO A 116 -23.05 -2.99 24.08
C PRO A 116 -22.62 -4.23 23.24
N ASN A 117 -21.65 -4.07 22.33
CA ASN A 117 -21.06 -5.13 21.50
C ASN A 117 -19.51 -5.13 21.62
N SER A 118 -19.01 -5.08 22.84
CA SER A 118 -17.59 -4.83 23.14
C SER A 118 -16.62 -5.84 22.53
N TRP A 119 -17.01 -7.10 22.36
CA TRP A 119 -16.07 -8.14 21.92
C TRP A 119 -15.48 -7.91 20.52
N TRP A 120 -16.24 -7.34 19.58
CA TRP A 120 -15.79 -7.09 18.21
C TRP A 120 -14.85 -5.89 18.10
N LEU A 121 -15.02 -4.90 18.99
CA LEU A 121 -14.22 -3.68 19.10
C LEU A 121 -13.13 -3.77 20.18
N ASP A 122 -13.03 -4.91 20.88
CA ASP A 122 -11.99 -5.16 21.86
C ASP A 122 -10.63 -5.16 21.16
N ALA A 123 -9.68 -4.36 21.69
CA ALA A 123 -8.33 -4.24 21.15
C ALA A 123 -7.62 -5.60 20.99
N ARG A 124 -7.88 -6.54 21.91
CA ARG A 124 -7.28 -7.88 21.90
C ARG A 124 -7.80 -8.75 20.76
N PHE A 125 -8.97 -8.42 20.21
CA PHE A 125 -9.56 -9.12 19.07
C PHE A 125 -9.36 -8.35 17.76
N LEU A 126 -9.64 -7.05 17.76
CA LEU A 126 -9.62 -6.18 16.58
C LEU A 126 -8.22 -6.07 15.97
N PHE A 127 -7.19 -5.74 16.75
CA PHE A 127 -5.85 -5.51 16.19
C PHE A 127 -5.21 -6.77 15.61
N PRO A 128 -5.22 -7.93 16.31
CA PRO A 128 -4.69 -9.16 15.72
C PRO A 128 -5.45 -9.59 14.47
N ARG A 129 -6.79 -9.49 14.47
CA ARG A 129 -7.62 -9.80 13.30
C ARG A 129 -7.22 -8.96 12.10
N ASP A 130 -7.12 -7.64 12.27
CA ASP A 130 -6.83 -6.72 11.17
C ASP A 130 -5.40 -6.92 10.63
N VAL A 131 -4.43 -7.17 11.52
CA VAL A 131 -3.05 -7.52 11.14
C VAL A 131 -3.00 -8.83 10.37
N ILE A 132 -3.66 -9.89 10.86
CA ILE A 132 -3.72 -11.20 10.19
C ILE A 132 -4.40 -11.07 8.82
N ALA A 133 -5.53 -10.37 8.74
CA ALA A 133 -6.25 -10.17 7.49
C ALA A 133 -5.39 -9.43 6.46
N LEU A 134 -4.71 -8.35 6.87
CA LEU A 134 -3.85 -7.58 5.98
C LEU A 134 -2.60 -8.36 5.56
N MET A 135 -1.98 -9.13 6.47
CA MET A 135 -0.85 -10.01 6.13
C MET A 135 -1.25 -11.12 5.17
N ALA A 136 -2.38 -11.78 5.40
CA ALA A 136 -2.91 -12.82 4.53
C ALA A 136 -3.21 -12.27 3.14
N PHE A 137 -3.90 -11.12 3.08
CA PHE A 137 -4.16 -10.43 1.82
C PHE A 137 -2.87 -10.03 1.10
N SER A 138 -1.90 -9.44 1.82
CA SER A 138 -0.59 -9.08 1.29
C SER A 138 0.16 -10.29 0.73
N GLY A 139 0.15 -11.41 1.44
CA GLY A 139 0.77 -12.66 1.00
C GLY A 139 0.13 -13.20 -0.29
N LEU A 140 -1.20 -13.23 -0.34
CA LEU A 140 -1.95 -13.70 -1.51
C LEU A 140 -1.75 -12.78 -2.72
N ALA A 141 -1.84 -11.47 -2.52
CA ALA A 141 -1.59 -10.46 -3.53
C ALA A 141 -0.17 -10.56 -4.11
N TRP A 142 0.82 -10.78 -3.24
CA TRP A 142 2.21 -10.95 -3.65
C TRP A 142 2.44 -12.25 -4.42
N TRP A 143 1.82 -13.34 -3.98
CA TRP A 143 1.84 -14.62 -4.70
C TRP A 143 1.22 -14.48 -6.09
N PHE A 144 0.02 -13.90 -6.19
CA PHE A 144 -0.66 -13.63 -7.45
C PHE A 144 0.18 -12.76 -8.39
N ALA A 145 0.75 -11.66 -7.89
CA ALA A 145 1.60 -10.78 -8.69
C ALA A 145 2.89 -11.47 -9.18
N ARG A 146 3.46 -12.39 -8.39
CA ARG A 146 4.61 -13.22 -8.80
C ARG A 146 4.21 -14.22 -9.89
N ASP A 147 3.09 -14.90 -9.72
CA ASP A 147 2.58 -15.88 -10.68
C ASP A 147 2.30 -15.23 -12.04
N MET A 148 1.63 -14.08 -12.04
CA MET A 148 1.37 -13.30 -13.25
C MET A 148 2.64 -12.85 -13.98
N LYS A 149 3.72 -12.56 -13.25
CA LYS A 149 5.01 -12.21 -13.86
C LYS A 149 5.66 -13.45 -14.50
N ARG A 150 5.55 -14.62 -13.87
CA ARG A 150 6.06 -15.89 -14.39
C ARG A 150 5.28 -16.34 -15.63
N GLY A 151 3.95 -16.32 -15.59
CA GLY A 151 3.09 -16.72 -16.72
C GLY A 151 3.21 -15.83 -17.98
N ARG A 152 3.71 -14.59 -17.86
CA ARG A 152 4.05 -13.73 -19.01
C ARG A 152 5.41 -14.05 -19.67
N GLN A 153 6.33 -14.73 -18.98
CA GLN A 153 7.65 -15.08 -19.51
C GLN A 153 7.72 -16.28 -20.49
N PRO A 154 6.91 -17.36 -20.39
CA PRO A 154 7.05 -18.52 -21.28
C PRO A 154 6.76 -18.21 -22.75
N ARG A 155 6.04 -17.12 -23.06
CA ARG A 155 5.71 -16.75 -24.45
C ARG A 155 6.83 -15.97 -25.16
N LYS A 156 7.89 -15.57 -24.46
CA LYS A 156 9.03 -14.80 -25.03
C LYS A 156 10.29 -15.62 -25.27
N LEU A 157 10.31 -16.90 -24.89
CA LEU A 157 11.46 -17.81 -25.08
C LEU A 157 11.26 -18.76 -26.27
N ALA A 158 10.16 -18.60 -27.01
CA ALA A 158 9.80 -19.41 -28.18
C ALA A 158 9.67 -18.57 -29.47
N ALA A 159 10.29 -17.38 -29.50
CA ALA A 159 10.32 -16.48 -30.65
C ALA A 159 11.76 -16.06 -30.95
#